data_AF-A0A1I1U2P0-F1
#
_entry.id   AF-A0A1I1U2P0-F1
#
_cell.length_a   1.000
_cell.length_b   1.000
_cell.length_c   1.000
_cell.angle_alpha   90.00
_cell.angle_beta   90.00
_cell.angle_gamma   90.00
#
_symmetry.space_group_name_H-M   'P 1'
#
loop_
_entity.id
_entity.type
_entity.pdbx_description
1 polymer ?
#
loop_
_entity_poly.entity_id
_entity_poly.type
_entity_poly.pdbx_seq_one_letter_code
_entity_poly.pdbx_strand_id
1 'polypeptide(L)'
;MKKNITSALIVLFIGISICFTSCKEKNKDEVKITEKQALQIAKRYGITGDSIEISFQTYIYAKSTLGYQKGKRKLYYWDISKKCNQCPFIQIDAVTGNVFSEGKYTYVY
;
A
#
# COMPACT_ATOMS: atom_id res chain seq x y z
N MET A 1 1.52 -26.52 54.47
CA MET A 1 1.25 -26.95 53.08
C MET A 1 1.41 -25.76 52.15
N LYS A 2 2.53 -25.66 51.42
CA LYS A 2 2.81 -24.62 50.42
C LYS A 2 2.97 -25.29 49.06
N LYS A 3 1.85 -25.59 48.40
CA LYS A 3 1.79 -25.93 46.98
C LYS A 3 0.52 -25.30 46.45
N ASN A 4 0.53 -24.81 45.22
CA ASN A 4 -0.61 -24.34 44.43
C ASN A 4 -0.71 -22.82 44.15
N ILE A 5 0.36 -22.05 44.27
CA ILE A 5 0.38 -20.65 43.75
C ILE A 5 1.21 -20.54 42.46
N THR A 6 2.18 -21.43 42.25
CA THR A 6 3.07 -21.40 41.07
C THR A 6 2.40 -21.82 39.77
N SER A 7 1.36 -22.67 39.80
CA SER A 7 0.69 -23.12 38.57
C SER A 7 -0.25 -22.07 37.95
N ALA A 8 -0.80 -21.14 38.75
CA ALA A 8 -1.72 -20.12 38.26
C ALA A 8 -1.01 -19.01 37.46
N LEU A 9 0.23 -18.69 37.82
CA LEU A 9 1.05 -17.68 37.15
C LEU A 9 1.51 -18.11 35.75
N ILE A 10 1.78 -19.41 35.55
CA ILE A 10 2.25 -19.93 34.26
C ILE A 10 1.13 -19.85 33.19
N VAL A 11 -0.12 -20.08 33.58
CA VAL A 11 -1.27 -20.01 32.65
C VAL A 11 -1.53 -18.57 32.18
N LEU A 12 -1.30 -17.57 33.05
CA LEU A 12 -1.48 -16.16 32.72
C LEU A 12 -0.45 -15.66 31.68
N PHE A 13 0.80 -16.14 31.75
CA PHE A 13 1.86 -15.75 30.81
C PHE A 13 1.72 -16.36 29.41
N ILE A 14 1.12 -17.56 29.30
CA ILE A 14 0.88 -18.20 27.99
C ILE A 14 -0.31 -17.54 27.28
N GLY A 15 -1.34 -17.09 28.00
CA GLY A 15 -2.48 -16.40 27.39
C GLY A 15 -2.15 -15.04 26.78
N ILE A 16 -1.21 -14.29 27.38
CA ILE A 16 -0.85 -12.93 26.92
C ILE A 16 0.14 -12.98 25.74
N SER A 17 0.97 -14.02 25.64
CA SER A 17 1.97 -14.15 24.58
C SER A 17 1.39 -14.55 23.21
N ILE A 18 0.16 -15.09 23.16
CA ILE A 18 -0.49 -15.47 21.89
C ILE A 18 -1.13 -14.26 21.18
N CYS A 19 -1.32 -13.12 21.86
CA CYS A 19 -1.89 -11.92 21.22
C CYS A 19 -0.90 -11.14 20.35
N PHE A 20 0.41 -11.40 20.43
CA PHE A 20 1.42 -10.56 19.76
C PHE A 20 2.02 -11.12 18.47
N THR A 21 1.65 -12.33 18.02
CA THR A 21 2.31 -12.95 16.85
C THR A 21 1.52 -12.88 15.54
N SER A 22 0.36 -12.22 15.49
CA SER A 22 -0.43 -12.09 14.26
C SER A 22 -0.46 -10.68 13.67
N CYS A 23 0.70 -10.01 13.65
CA CYS A 23 0.99 -8.98 12.66
C CYS A 23 2.05 -9.54 11.70
N LYS A 24 1.74 -10.66 11.02
CA LYS A 24 2.45 -10.97 9.78
C LYS A 24 2.08 -9.87 8.79
N GLU A 25 3.03 -9.00 8.52
CA GLU A 25 2.98 -8.00 7.45
C GLU A 25 2.91 -8.76 6.11
N LYS A 26 1.73 -9.27 5.79
CA LYS A 26 1.47 -9.97 4.54
C LYS A 26 1.52 -8.98 3.39
N ASN A 27 2.14 -9.46 2.31
CA ASN A 27 1.96 -9.08 0.92
C ASN A 27 2.81 -7.93 0.38
N LYS A 28 4.14 -8.12 0.33
CA LYS A 28 4.92 -7.59 -0.80
C LYS A 28 4.80 -8.47 -2.05
N ASP A 29 4.45 -9.75 -1.88
CA ASP A 29 4.29 -10.73 -2.98
C ASP A 29 3.08 -10.48 -3.89
N GLU A 30 2.19 -9.54 -3.55
CA GLU A 30 1.04 -9.20 -4.42
C GLU A 30 1.39 -8.21 -5.53
N VAL A 31 2.53 -7.51 -5.44
CA VAL A 31 2.95 -6.52 -6.44
C VAL A 31 3.39 -7.23 -7.71
N LYS A 32 2.69 -7.00 -8.82
CA LYS A 32 2.95 -7.62 -10.12
C LYS A 32 3.51 -6.66 -11.15
N ILE A 33 3.20 -5.37 -11.00
CA ILE A 33 3.63 -4.32 -11.92
C ILE A 33 4.95 -3.75 -11.42
N THR A 34 6.00 -3.96 -12.18
CA THR A 34 7.31 -3.35 -11.95
C THR A 34 7.29 -1.86 -12.28
N GLU A 35 8.23 -1.10 -11.74
CA GLU A 35 8.43 0.32 -12.07
C GLU A 35 8.55 0.53 -13.58
N LYS A 36 9.33 -0.32 -14.27
CA LYS A 36 9.49 -0.27 -15.74
C LYS A 36 8.18 -0.43 -16.49
N GLN A 37 7.31 -1.36 -16.06
CA GLN A 37 5.98 -1.55 -16.66
C GLN A 37 5.07 -0.36 -16.35
N ALA A 38 5.14 0.17 -15.13
CA ALA A 38 4.38 1.35 -14.73
C ALA A 38 4.76 2.57 -15.60
N LEU A 39 6.05 2.79 -15.84
CA LEU A 39 6.54 3.82 -16.77
C LEU A 39 6.09 3.58 -18.22
N GLN A 40 6.03 2.32 -18.69
CA GLN A 40 5.48 2.01 -20.01
C GLN A 40 3.99 2.35 -20.12
N ILE A 41 3.21 2.11 -19.07
CA ILE A 41 1.81 2.51 -19.00
C ILE A 41 1.72 4.05 -19.04
N ALA A 42 2.53 4.75 -18.26
CA ALA A 42 2.56 6.21 -18.17
C ALA A 42 2.85 6.91 -19.51
N LYS A 43 3.67 6.29 -20.37
CA LYS A 43 3.92 6.80 -21.73
C LYS A 43 2.63 6.99 -22.54
N ARG A 44 1.63 6.12 -22.36
CA ARG A 44 0.33 6.22 -23.05
C ARG A 44 -0.51 7.41 -22.59
N TYR A 45 -0.21 7.96 -21.41
CA TYR A 45 -0.86 9.14 -20.82
C TYR A 45 -0.05 10.42 -21.01
N GLY A 46 0.97 10.40 -21.88
CA GLY A 46 1.81 11.57 -22.16
C GLY A 46 2.79 11.95 -21.05
N ILE A 47 2.96 11.10 -20.03
CA ILE A 47 3.96 11.27 -18.97
C ILE A 47 5.27 10.64 -19.44
N THR A 48 6.10 11.44 -20.10
CA THR A 48 7.37 11.03 -20.72
C THR A 48 8.47 12.08 -20.51
N GLY A 49 9.73 11.67 -20.73
CA GLY A 49 10.91 12.54 -20.68
C GLY A 49 11.67 12.49 -19.35
N ASP A 50 12.60 13.44 -19.16
CA ASP A 50 13.58 13.40 -18.07
C ASP A 50 13.07 13.94 -16.73
N SER A 51 11.86 14.49 -16.71
CA SER A 51 11.23 15.13 -15.54
C SER A 51 10.11 14.30 -14.91
N ILE A 52 10.14 12.97 -15.10
CA ILE A 52 9.17 12.06 -14.50
C ILE A 52 9.50 11.85 -13.02
N GLU A 53 8.51 12.05 -12.16
CA GLU A 53 8.54 11.63 -10.76
C GLU A 53 7.69 10.35 -10.63
N ILE A 54 8.28 9.30 -10.09
CA ILE A 54 7.62 8.02 -9.84
C ILE A 54 7.83 7.61 -8.39
N SER A 55 6.75 7.21 -7.71
CA SER A 55 6.82 6.71 -6.34
C SER A 55 5.90 5.51 -6.13
N PHE A 56 6.37 4.55 -5.34
CA PHE A 56 5.55 3.43 -4.91
C PHE A 56 4.84 3.81 -3.61
N GLN A 57 3.52 3.73 -3.61
CA GLN A 57 2.66 4.17 -2.52
C GLN A 57 1.79 3.03 -2.00
N THR A 58 1.43 3.14 -0.73
CA THR A 58 0.49 2.22 -0.08
C THR A 58 -0.60 3.02 0.62
N TYR A 59 -1.85 2.77 0.24
CA TYR A 59 -3.01 3.34 0.92
C TYR A 59 -3.75 2.25 1.70
N ILE A 60 -4.10 2.53 2.95
CA ILE A 60 -4.84 1.61 3.82
C ILE A 60 -6.23 2.18 4.10
N TYR A 61 -7.27 1.53 3.58
CA TYR A 61 -8.66 1.91 3.75
C TYR A 61 -9.16 1.64 5.18
N ALA A 62 -9.64 2.68 5.86
CA ALA A 62 -10.22 2.61 7.20
C ALA A 62 -11.42 1.66 7.25
N LYS A 63 -11.61 0.89 8.35
CA LYS A 63 -12.59 -0.21 8.46
C LYS A 63 -14.02 0.13 8.03
N SER A 64 -14.43 1.38 8.23
CA SER A 64 -15.76 1.92 7.93
C SER A 64 -15.98 2.25 6.45
N THR A 65 -14.95 2.25 5.61
CA THR A 65 -15.09 2.62 4.20
C THR A 65 -15.22 1.40 3.31
N LEU A 66 -15.86 1.61 2.15
CA LEU A 66 -15.71 0.72 1.02
C LEU A 66 -14.27 0.88 0.49
N GLY A 67 -13.53 -0.22 0.40
CA GLY A 67 -12.18 -0.22 -0.18
C GLY A 67 -12.24 -0.18 -1.71
N TYR A 68 -11.10 0.06 -2.36
CA TYR A 68 -10.99 0.03 -3.82
C TYR A 68 -11.38 -1.32 -4.43
N GLN A 69 -10.99 -2.44 -3.80
CA GLN A 69 -11.41 -3.79 -4.18
C GLN A 69 -12.16 -4.46 -3.02
N LYS A 70 -13.26 -5.16 -3.32
CA LYS A 70 -14.08 -5.84 -2.31
C LYS A 70 -13.23 -6.82 -1.50
N GLY A 71 -13.26 -6.69 -0.17
CA GLY A 71 -12.49 -7.52 0.75
C GLY A 71 -11.00 -7.15 0.87
N LYS A 72 -10.48 -6.23 0.06
CA LYS A 72 -9.11 -5.72 0.18
C LYS A 72 -9.09 -4.31 0.75
N ARG A 73 -8.33 -4.13 1.82
CA ARG A 73 -8.19 -2.84 2.52
C ARG A 73 -6.85 -2.16 2.29
N LYS A 74 -5.93 -2.78 1.58
CA LYS A 74 -4.66 -2.18 1.18
C LYS A 74 -4.64 -2.03 -0.33
N LEU A 75 -4.26 -0.85 -0.81
CA LEU A 75 -4.00 -0.56 -2.21
C LEU A 75 -2.53 -0.21 -2.35
N TYR A 76 -1.82 -1.03 -3.12
CA TYR A 76 -0.46 -0.76 -3.57
C TYR A 76 -0.54 -0.13 -4.94
N TYR A 77 0.10 1.01 -5.15
CA TYR A 77 0.02 1.70 -6.42
C TYR A 77 1.30 2.46 -6.75
N TRP A 78 1.53 2.65 -8.05
CA TRP A 78 2.52 3.58 -8.57
C TRP A 78 1.86 4.92 -8.78
N ASP A 79 2.39 5.97 -8.16
CA ASP A 79 2.06 7.35 -8.46
C ASP A 79 3.12 7.88 -9.42
N ILE A 80 2.70 8.34 -10.59
CA ILE A 80 3.60 8.78 -11.66
C ILE A 80 3.13 10.13 -12.17
N SER A 81 4.05 11.08 -12.24
CA SER A 81 3.75 12.41 -12.74
C SER A 81 4.95 13.04 -13.43
N LYS A 82 4.74 14.23 -13.98
CA LYS A 82 5.81 15.09 -14.49
C LYS A 82 5.97 16.29 -13.56
N LYS A 83 7.21 16.59 -13.19
CA LYS A 83 7.58 17.68 -12.27
C LYS A 83 7.36 19.06 -12.90
N CYS A 84 6.11 19.48 -12.98
CA CYS A 84 5.71 20.81 -13.46
C CYS A 84 4.29 21.16 -13.02
N ASN A 85 4.00 22.46 -12.93
CA ASN A 85 2.65 22.92 -12.61
C ASN A 85 1.68 22.53 -13.74
N GLN A 86 0.48 22.08 -13.36
CA GLN A 86 -0.58 21.60 -14.25
C GLN A 86 -0.20 20.39 -15.12
N CYS A 87 0.86 19.67 -14.75
CA CYS A 87 1.30 18.51 -15.49
C CYS A 87 0.54 17.24 -15.11
N PRO A 88 0.37 16.31 -16.06
CA PRO A 88 -0.41 15.11 -15.84
C PRO A 88 0.21 14.22 -14.76
N PHE A 89 -0.66 13.60 -13.97
CA PHE A 89 -0.32 12.47 -13.11
C PHE A 89 -1.29 11.33 -13.37
N ILE A 90 -0.83 10.11 -13.10
CA ILE A 90 -1.66 8.91 -13.05
C ILE A 90 -1.30 8.08 -11.83
N GLN A 91 -2.29 7.35 -11.31
CA GLN A 91 -2.07 6.33 -10.29
C GLN A 91 -2.47 4.96 -10.84
N ILE A 92 -1.53 4.02 -10.75
CA ILE A 92 -1.63 2.69 -11.34
C ILE A 92 -1.66 1.65 -10.22
N ASP A 93 -2.70 0.83 -10.17
CA ASP A 93 -2.76 -0.32 -9.26
C ASP A 93 -1.58 -1.26 -9.55
N ALA A 94 -0.73 -1.46 -8.55
CA ALA A 94 0.51 -2.22 -8.68
C ALA A 94 0.29 -3.74 -8.79
N VAL A 95 -0.94 -4.22 -8.61
CA VAL A 95 -1.34 -5.62 -8.77
C VAL A 95 -1.93 -5.87 -10.17
N THR A 96 -2.79 -4.97 -10.65
CA THR A 96 -3.55 -5.17 -11.91
C THR A 96 -2.97 -4.42 -13.10
N GLY A 97 -2.23 -3.33 -12.89
CA GLY A 97 -1.79 -2.42 -13.95
C GLY A 97 -2.88 -1.47 -14.43
N ASN A 98 -4.04 -1.47 -13.79
CA ASN A 98 -5.12 -0.56 -14.13
C ASN A 98 -4.83 0.84 -13.60
N VAL A 99 -5.06 1.84 -14.44
CA VAL A 99 -5.09 3.24 -14.02
C VAL A 99 -6.44 3.49 -13.35
N PHE A 100 -6.41 3.96 -12.11
CA PHE A 100 -7.64 4.22 -11.33
C PHE A 100 -7.80 5.69 -10.95
N SER A 101 -6.79 6.51 -11.20
CA SER A 101 -6.81 7.96 -10.98
C SER A 101 -5.94 8.64 -12.02
N GLU A 102 -6.45 9.74 -12.57
CA GLU A 102 -5.79 10.57 -13.57
C GLU A 102 -6.10 12.02 -13.26
N GLY A 103 -5.13 12.92 -13.46
CA GLY A 103 -5.38 14.33 -13.23
C GLY A 103 -4.16 15.18 -13.54
N LYS A 104 -4.13 16.38 -12.96
CA LYS A 104 -3.01 17.31 -13.08
C LYS A 104 -2.58 17.78 -11.70
N TYR A 105 -1.27 17.76 -11.41
CA TYR A 105 -0.76 18.33 -10.18
C TYR A 105 -0.76 19.85 -10.27
N THR A 106 -1.30 20.50 -9.23
CA THR A 106 -1.13 21.94 -9.03
C THR A 106 0.00 22.12 -8.02
N TYR A 107 1.20 22.42 -8.50
CA TYR A 107 2.33 22.71 -7.61
C TYR A 107 2.17 24.16 -7.13
N VAL A 108 1.82 24.32 -5.86
CA VAL A 108 1.85 25.62 -5.18
C VAL A 108 3.25 25.74 -4.57
N TYR A 109 4.06 26.65 -5.11
CA TYR A 109 5.40 26.97 -4.61
C TYR A 109 5.34 27.80 -3.33
#